data_AF-A0A932BCW3-F1
#
_entry.id   AF-A0A932BCW3-F1
#
_cell.length_a   1.000
_cell.length_b   1.000
_cell.length_c   1.000
_cell.angle_alpha   90.00
_cell.angle_beta   90.00
_cell.angle_gamma   90.00
#
_symmetry.space_group_name_H-M   'P 1'
#
loop_
_entity.id
_entity.type
_entity.pdbx_description
1 polymer ?
#
loop_
_entity_poly.entity_id
_entity_poly.type
_entity_poly.pdbx_seq_one_letter_code
_entity_poly.pdbx_strand_id
1 'polypeptide(L)'
;MNVRSCDSALLRSMSRQMTMYLKALVLAMLSFQALNAWASDTPLSGTFSNVKNTETSGYAASMKNKINLVVTVGQGGQQFFIQCFMGEKPGLGVLTVLKTPQREAKIKAGPECPEREVTIQLDYEEAFVRTGSGFVYLPRGNIYVPIEP
;
A
#
# COMPACT_ATOMS: atom_id res chain seq x y z
N MET A 1 58.92 50.10 6.43
CA MET A 1 58.37 49.28 7.53
C MET A 1 57.12 48.58 7.00
N ASN A 2 57.19 47.26 6.77
CA ASN A 2 56.14 46.49 6.09
C ASN A 2 55.28 45.75 7.13
N VAL A 3 54.04 46.20 7.31
CA VAL A 3 53.01 45.56 8.15
C VAL A 3 52.01 44.85 7.23
N ARG A 4 52.36 43.69 6.67
CA ARG A 4 51.44 42.84 5.89
C ARG A 4 51.91 41.38 5.89
N SER A 5 51.62 40.64 6.96
CA SER A 5 51.88 39.18 6.93
C SER A 5 50.96 38.34 7.82
N CYS A 6 50.25 38.92 8.80
CA CYS A 6 49.43 38.13 9.73
C CYS A 6 47.99 37.84 9.28
N ASP A 7 47.41 38.59 8.34
CA ASP A 7 45.98 38.44 8.00
C ASP A 7 45.65 37.24 7.10
N SER A 8 46.61 36.78 6.29
CA SER A 8 46.36 35.74 5.29
C SER A 8 46.31 34.32 5.87
N ALA A 9 46.95 34.08 7.03
CA ALA A 9 46.91 32.80 7.72
C ALA A 9 45.57 32.58 8.46
N LEU A 10 45.02 33.63 9.06
CA LEU A 10 43.76 33.57 9.80
C LEU A 10 42.56 33.34 8.85
N LEU A 11 42.53 34.03 7.71
CA LEU A 11 41.50 33.86 6.69
C LEU A 11 41.49 32.46 6.06
N ARG A 12 42.66 31.83 5.86
CA ARG A 12 42.76 30.45 5.36
C ARG A 12 42.33 29.41 6.39
N SER A 13 42.59 29.65 7.68
CA SER A 13 42.15 28.80 8.78
C SER A 13 40.62 28.81 8.91
N MET A 14 40.01 30.00 8.92
CA MET A 14 38.56 30.16 9.02
C MET A 14 37.83 29.58 7.80
N SER A 15 38.37 29.74 6.60
CA SER A 15 37.81 29.15 5.37
C SER A 15 37.77 27.61 5.41
N ARG A 16 38.83 26.97 5.94
CA ARG A 16 38.90 25.51 6.11
C ARG A 16 37.94 24.99 7.18
N GLN A 17 37.77 25.72 8.28
CA GLN A 17 36.78 25.38 9.31
C GLN A 17 35.36 25.46 8.76
N MET A 18 35.02 26.53 8.04
CA MET A 18 33.69 26.72 7.48
C MET A 18 33.32 25.65 6.43
N THR A 19 34.29 25.21 5.62
CA THR A 19 34.08 24.10 4.66
C THR A 19 33.91 22.75 5.34
N MET A 20 34.56 22.50 6.49
CA MET A 20 34.34 21.27 7.26
C MET A 20 32.95 21.23 7.89
N TYR A 21 32.48 22.34 8.49
CA TYR A 21 31.13 22.41 9.05
C TYR A 21 30.04 22.27 7.97
N LEU A 22 30.23 22.88 6.80
CA LEU A 22 29.28 22.77 5.70
C LEU A 22 29.19 21.33 5.15
N LYS A 23 30.32 20.62 5.04
CA LYS A 23 30.34 19.20 4.64
C LYS A 23 29.67 18.29 5.67
N ALA A 24 29.91 18.51 6.96
CA ALA A 24 29.27 17.76 8.03
C ALA A 24 27.75 17.97 8.06
N LEU A 25 27.30 19.22 7.83
CA LEU A 25 25.88 19.56 7.75
C LEU A 25 25.18 18.89 6.55
N VAL A 26 25.82 18.91 5.37
CA VAL A 26 25.30 18.24 4.17
C VAL A 26 25.25 16.72 4.35
N LEU A 27 26.27 16.12 4.98
CA LEU A 27 26.29 14.69 5.28
C LEU A 27 25.21 14.28 6.32
N ALA A 28 24.94 15.15 7.31
CA ALA A 28 23.85 14.97 8.26
C ALA A 28 22.48 15.07 7.56
N MET A 29 22.26 16.06 6.69
CA MET A 29 21.00 16.17 5.95
C MET A 29 20.74 14.99 5.00
N LEU A 30 21.78 14.46 4.34
CA LEU A 30 21.67 13.28 3.47
C LEU A 30 21.34 12.01 4.26
N SER A 31 21.86 11.86 5.49
CA SER A 31 21.56 10.71 6.35
C SER A 31 20.14 10.76 6.93
N PHE A 32 19.56 11.95 7.12
CA PHE A 32 18.16 12.08 7.55
C PHE A 32 17.15 11.70 6.45
N GLN A 33 17.45 11.88 5.16
CA GLN A 33 16.53 11.50 4.08
C GLN A 33 16.45 9.98 3.87
N ALA A 34 17.49 9.23 4.22
CA ALA A 34 17.51 7.76 4.11
C ALA A 34 16.64 7.05 5.18
N LEU A 35 16.31 7.74 6.29
CA LEU A 35 15.52 7.17 7.39
C LEU A 35 14.00 7.21 7.13
N ASN A 36 13.53 8.01 6.17
CA ASN A 36 12.09 8.16 5.89
C ASN A 36 11.57 7.20 4.80
N ALA A 37 12.41 6.35 4.21
CA ALA A 37 11.99 5.38 3.19
C ALA A 37 11.35 4.11 3.77
N TRP A 38 11.20 4.01 5.09
CA TRP A 38 10.57 2.88 5.79
C TRP A 38 9.11 3.17 6.19
N ALA A 39 8.53 4.23 5.63
CA ALA A 39 7.13 4.54 5.84
C ALA A 39 6.27 3.55 5.03
N SER A 40 5.75 2.56 5.76
CA SER A 40 4.59 1.74 5.38
C SER A 40 4.83 0.69 4.29
N ASP A 41 5.73 -0.27 4.51
CA ASP A 41 5.65 -1.61 3.90
C ASP A 41 4.88 -2.61 4.79
N THR A 42 4.17 -2.12 5.80
CA THR A 42 3.35 -2.98 6.67
C THR A 42 2.18 -3.56 5.88
N PRO A 43 2.08 -4.89 5.78
CA PRO A 43 0.95 -5.58 5.19
C PRO A 43 -0.32 -5.20 5.93
N LEU A 44 -1.37 -4.89 5.18
CA LEU A 44 -2.55 -4.22 5.70
C LEU A 44 -3.64 -5.22 6.06
N SER A 45 -4.20 -5.05 7.25
CA SER A 45 -5.49 -5.64 7.60
C SER A 45 -6.61 -4.66 7.26
N GLY A 46 -7.73 -5.17 6.76
CA GLY A 46 -8.85 -4.33 6.39
C GLY A 46 -9.96 -5.08 5.70
N THR A 47 -11.08 -4.40 5.56
CA THR A 47 -12.23 -4.83 4.77
C THR A 47 -12.36 -3.91 3.57
N PHE A 48 -12.63 -4.49 2.41
CA PHE A 48 -12.74 -3.79 1.15
C PHE A 48 -13.97 -4.31 0.41
N SER A 49 -14.78 -3.40 -0.14
CA SER A 49 -16.02 -3.81 -0.81
C SER A 49 -16.46 -2.77 -1.84
N ASN A 50 -16.85 -3.24 -3.02
CA ASN A 50 -17.48 -2.42 -4.04
C ASN A 50 -18.98 -2.72 -4.20
N VAL A 51 -19.56 -3.52 -3.32
CA VAL A 51 -20.94 -4.04 -3.48
C VAL A 51 -21.99 -2.93 -3.46
N LYS A 52 -21.79 -1.90 -2.60
CA LYS A 52 -22.66 -0.71 -2.48
C LYS A 52 -22.19 0.51 -3.29
N ASN A 53 -20.95 0.52 -3.79
CA ASN A 53 -20.32 1.68 -4.41
C ASN A 53 -20.50 1.69 -5.94
N THR A 54 -21.74 1.59 -6.42
CA THR A 54 -22.07 1.68 -7.85
C THR A 54 -21.97 3.11 -8.40
N GLU A 55 -21.91 4.14 -7.55
CA GLU A 55 -21.98 5.55 -7.98
C GLU A 55 -20.70 6.37 -7.75
N THR A 56 -19.83 5.95 -6.83
CA THR A 56 -18.70 6.79 -6.35
C THR A 56 -17.37 6.56 -7.07
N SER A 57 -17.30 5.55 -7.94
CA SER A 57 -16.07 5.23 -8.67
C SER A 57 -16.26 5.68 -10.11
N GLY A 58 -15.50 6.68 -10.59
CA GLY A 58 -15.45 7.05 -12.02
C GLY A 58 -15.05 5.89 -12.94
N TYR A 59 -14.68 4.75 -12.37
CA TYR A 59 -14.66 3.43 -12.99
C TYR A 59 -15.99 2.74 -12.72
N ALA A 60 -16.91 2.76 -13.69
CA ALA A 60 -18.16 2.04 -13.62
C ALA A 60 -17.89 0.56 -13.29
N ALA A 61 -18.12 0.17 -12.04
CA ALA A 61 -18.16 -1.23 -11.65
C ALA A 61 -19.33 -1.84 -12.42
N SER A 62 -19.03 -2.44 -13.59
CA SER A 62 -20.04 -3.20 -14.31
C SER A 62 -20.65 -4.16 -13.30
N MET A 63 -21.98 -4.27 -13.25
CA MET A 63 -22.76 -5.06 -12.28
C MET A 63 -22.35 -6.55 -12.20
N LYS A 64 -21.35 -6.98 -12.98
CA LYS A 64 -20.84 -8.34 -13.06
C LYS A 64 -19.79 -8.69 -12.00
N ASN A 65 -19.14 -7.73 -11.34
CA ASN A 65 -17.97 -8.02 -10.48
C ASN A 65 -18.05 -7.34 -9.09
N LYS A 66 -19.11 -7.62 -8.34
CA LYS A 66 -19.26 -7.18 -6.94
C LYS A 66 -18.51 -8.14 -6.01
N ILE A 67 -17.64 -7.61 -5.14
CA ILE A 67 -16.73 -8.39 -4.31
C ILE A 67 -16.68 -7.81 -2.89
N ASN A 68 -16.68 -8.70 -1.90
CA ASN A 68 -16.19 -8.45 -0.55
C ASN A 68 -14.81 -9.08 -0.39
N LEU A 69 -13.88 -8.32 0.16
CA LEU A 69 -12.55 -8.78 0.51
C LEU A 69 -12.28 -8.44 1.99
N VAL A 70 -11.86 -9.43 2.76
CA VAL A 70 -11.37 -9.25 4.12
C VAL A 70 -9.93 -9.74 4.18
N VAL A 71 -9.05 -8.89 4.66
CA VAL A 71 -7.63 -9.20 4.84
C VAL A 71 -7.29 -9.05 6.32
N THR A 72 -6.67 -10.09 6.89
CA THR A 72 -6.18 -10.05 8.27
C THR A 72 -4.72 -10.45 8.29
N VAL A 73 -3.92 -9.74 9.09
CA VAL A 73 -2.49 -9.97 9.29
C VAL A 73 -2.28 -10.24 10.77
N GLY A 74 -1.63 -11.35 11.09
CA GLY A 74 -1.35 -11.74 12.47
C GLY A 74 -0.14 -12.67 12.57
N GLN A 75 0.01 -13.32 13.73
CA GLN A 75 1.15 -14.22 13.98
C GLN A 75 1.20 -15.42 13.04
N GLY A 76 0.04 -15.87 12.53
CA GLY A 76 -0.09 -16.96 11.55
C GLY A 76 0.19 -16.57 10.10
N GLY A 77 0.58 -15.32 9.84
CA GLY A 77 0.76 -14.76 8.50
C GLY A 77 -0.40 -13.84 8.09
N GLN A 78 -0.78 -13.90 6.82
CA GLN A 78 -1.84 -13.09 6.23
C GLN A 78 -2.94 -13.97 5.65
N GLN A 79 -4.19 -13.64 5.97
CA GLN A 79 -5.36 -14.36 5.47
C GLN A 79 -6.17 -13.43 4.57
N PHE A 80 -6.66 -14.00 3.48
CA PHE A 80 -7.52 -13.35 2.52
C PHE A 80 -8.82 -14.14 2.45
N PHE A 81 -9.92 -13.51 2.80
CA PHE A 81 -11.26 -14.02 2.55
C PHE A 81 -11.88 -13.20 1.43
N ILE A 82 -12.16 -13.86 0.30
CA ILE A 82 -12.79 -13.23 -0.86
C ILE A 82 -14.16 -13.85 -1.10
N GLN A 83 -15.16 -13.02 -1.33
CA GLN A 83 -16.51 -13.43 -1.68
C GLN A 83 -17.00 -12.58 -2.85
N CYS A 84 -17.36 -13.24 -3.96
CA CYS A 84 -17.93 -12.59 -5.13
C CYS A 84 -19.46 -12.73 -5.14
N PHE A 85 -20.13 -11.86 -5.87
CA PHE A 85 -21.58 -11.82 -5.97
C PHE A 85 -22.03 -12.08 -7.41
N MET A 86 -23.07 -12.89 -7.56
CA MET A 86 -23.81 -13.05 -8.82
C MET A 86 -25.06 -12.18 -8.76
N GLY A 87 -24.97 -10.96 -9.29
CA GLY A 87 -26.01 -9.95 -9.09
C GLY A 87 -26.05 -9.48 -7.64
N GLU A 88 -27.17 -9.68 -6.95
CA GLU A 88 -27.33 -9.34 -5.53
C GLU A 88 -27.08 -10.51 -4.58
N LYS A 89 -26.91 -11.73 -5.13
CA LYS A 89 -26.72 -12.93 -4.32
C LYS A 89 -25.24 -13.14 -4.01
N PRO A 90 -24.87 -13.29 -2.73
CA PRO A 90 -23.49 -13.62 -2.34
C PRO A 90 -23.17 -15.06 -2.75
N GLY A 91 -21.99 -15.26 -3.31
CA GLY A 91 -21.39 -16.58 -3.52
C GLY A 91 -20.74 -17.14 -2.25
N LEU A 92 -20.16 -18.32 -2.37
CA LEU A 92 -19.34 -18.90 -1.30
C LEU A 92 -18.01 -18.15 -1.17
N GLY A 93 -17.71 -17.71 0.06
CA GLY A 93 -16.42 -17.09 0.36
C GLY A 93 -15.29 -18.11 0.41
N VAL A 94 -14.12 -17.75 -0.10
CA VAL A 94 -12.92 -18.59 -0.11
C VAL A 94 -11.84 -17.95 0.74
N LEU A 95 -11.26 -18.75 1.64
CA LEU A 95 -10.13 -18.36 2.49
C LEU A 95 -8.81 -18.84 1.89
N THR A 96 -7.85 -17.93 1.72
CA THR A 96 -6.46 -18.23 1.38
C THR A 96 -5.55 -17.71 2.49
N VAL A 97 -4.59 -18.52 2.92
CA VAL A 97 -3.63 -18.15 3.97
C VAL A 97 -2.21 -18.17 3.40
N LEU A 98 -1.50 -17.05 3.55
CA LEU A 98 -0.09 -16.90 3.22
C LEU A 98 0.73 -16.80 4.50
N LYS A 99 1.84 -17.54 4.59
CA LYS A 99 2.72 -17.52 5.76
C LYS A 99 3.43 -16.18 5.93
N THR A 100 3.83 -15.57 4.82
CA THR A 100 4.49 -14.27 4.78
C THR A 100 3.50 -13.25 4.26
N PRO A 101 3.25 -12.17 5.01
CA PRO A 101 2.40 -11.11 4.52
C PRO A 101 2.97 -10.40 3.28
N GLN A 102 2.10 -10.03 2.34
CA GLN A 102 2.43 -9.46 1.04
C GLN A 102 1.45 -8.33 0.67
N ARG A 103 1.95 -7.33 -0.07
CA ARG A 103 1.12 -6.27 -0.67
C ARG A 103 0.45 -6.73 -1.97
N GLU A 104 1.12 -7.61 -2.71
CA GLU A 104 0.56 -8.26 -3.91
C GLU A 104 0.55 -9.78 -3.68
N ALA A 105 -0.63 -10.40 -3.79
CA ALA A 105 -0.83 -11.81 -3.45
C ALA A 105 -1.75 -12.48 -4.47
N LYS A 106 -1.34 -13.64 -4.99
CA LYS A 106 -2.22 -14.50 -5.79
C LYS A 106 -3.00 -15.42 -4.86
N ILE A 107 -4.32 -15.36 -4.91
CA ILE A 107 -5.22 -16.11 -4.02
C ILE A 107 -6.25 -16.93 -4.80
N LYS A 108 -6.81 -17.94 -4.14
CA LYS A 108 -7.95 -18.69 -4.67
C LYS A 108 -9.23 -17.87 -4.50
N ALA A 109 -10.16 -18.03 -5.44
CA ALA A 109 -11.44 -17.36 -5.43
C ALA A 109 -12.59 -18.36 -5.70
N GLY A 110 -13.80 -17.99 -5.28
CA GLY A 110 -14.99 -18.83 -5.43
C GLY A 110 -15.43 -18.97 -6.90
N PRO A 111 -16.29 -19.94 -7.23
CA PRO A 111 -16.80 -20.13 -8.59
C PRO A 111 -17.64 -18.94 -9.10
N GLU A 112 -18.12 -18.08 -8.20
CA GLU A 112 -18.86 -16.87 -8.51
C GLU A 112 -17.96 -15.68 -8.89
N CYS A 113 -16.65 -15.82 -8.69
CA CYS A 113 -15.68 -14.82 -9.11
C CYS A 113 -15.38 -14.96 -10.62
N PRO A 114 -14.89 -13.89 -11.29
CA PRO A 114 -14.56 -13.95 -12.71
C PRO A 114 -13.54 -15.04 -13.07
N GLU A 115 -12.64 -15.34 -12.14
CA GLU A 115 -11.58 -16.33 -12.26
C GLU A 115 -11.45 -17.11 -10.95
N ARG A 116 -10.96 -18.36 -11.04
CA ARG A 116 -10.74 -19.24 -9.87
C ARG A 116 -9.50 -18.86 -9.05
N GLU A 117 -8.61 -18.08 -9.64
CA GLU A 117 -7.47 -17.48 -8.97
C GLU A 117 -7.38 -16.01 -9.41
N VAL A 118 -7.09 -15.13 -8.47
CA VAL A 118 -6.96 -13.69 -8.73
C VAL A 118 -5.74 -13.14 -8.03
N THR A 119 -5.21 -12.03 -8.53
CA THR A 119 -4.14 -11.31 -7.85
C THR A 119 -4.72 -10.10 -7.11
N ILE A 120 -4.49 -10.03 -5.81
CA ILE A 120 -4.88 -8.91 -4.95
C ILE A 120 -3.69 -7.97 -4.81
N GLN A 121 -3.90 -6.69 -5.06
CA GLN A 121 -2.96 -5.62 -4.71
C GLN A 121 -3.57 -4.76 -3.61
N LEU A 122 -2.85 -4.60 -2.50
CA LEU A 122 -3.30 -3.87 -1.31
C LEU A 122 -2.60 -2.52 -1.22
N ASP A 123 -3.41 -1.48 -1.05
CA ASP A 123 -3.01 -0.13 -0.67
C ASP A 123 -3.73 0.29 0.63
N TYR A 124 -3.28 1.37 1.27
CA TYR A 124 -3.73 1.81 2.59
C TYR A 124 -5.26 2.05 2.65
N GLU A 125 -5.83 2.65 1.60
CA GLU A 125 -7.25 2.99 1.50
C GLU A 125 -8.03 2.14 0.48
N GLU A 126 -7.36 1.24 -0.22
CA GLU A 126 -7.98 0.53 -1.35
C GLU A 126 -7.31 -0.81 -1.65
N ALA A 127 -8.03 -1.66 -2.35
CA ALA A 127 -7.51 -2.90 -2.90
C ALA A 127 -7.92 -3.03 -4.36
N PHE A 128 -7.08 -3.67 -5.16
CA PHE A 128 -7.37 -4.00 -6.55
C PHE A 128 -7.34 -5.51 -6.74
N VAL A 129 -8.38 -6.05 -7.36
CA VAL A 129 -8.41 -7.44 -7.81
C VAL A 129 -8.09 -7.47 -9.30
N ARG A 130 -6.90 -7.96 -9.64
CA ARG A 130 -6.50 -8.18 -11.03
C ARG A 130 -7.03 -9.53 -11.50
N THR A 131 -7.74 -9.49 -12.62
CA THR A 131 -8.22 -10.61 -13.41
C THR A 131 -7.60 -10.50 -14.81
N GLY A 132 -7.62 -11.56 -15.61
CA GLY A 132 -7.32 -11.53 -17.04
C GLY A 132 -8.21 -10.56 -17.83
N SER A 133 -9.37 -10.17 -17.30
CA SER A 133 -10.26 -9.16 -17.89
C SER A 133 -9.99 -7.71 -17.45
N GLY A 134 -9.08 -7.48 -16.50
CA GLY A 134 -8.70 -6.14 -16.04
C GLY A 134 -8.54 -6.03 -14.53
N PHE A 135 -8.91 -4.87 -13.99
CA PHE A 135 -8.83 -4.59 -12.55
C PHE A 135 -10.22 -4.29 -11.99
N VAL A 136 -10.52 -4.87 -10.83
CA VAL A 136 -11.70 -4.53 -10.04
C VAL A 136 -11.25 -3.72 -8.85
N TYR A 137 -11.74 -2.49 -8.77
CA TYR A 137 -11.49 -1.57 -7.66
C TYR A 137 -12.32 -1.94 -6.43
N LEU A 138 -11.69 -1.99 -5.26
CA LEU A 138 -12.32 -2.24 -3.96
C LEU A 138 -11.90 -1.14 -2.97
N PRO A 139 -12.73 -0.13 -2.73
CA PRO A 139 -12.43 0.86 -1.70
C PRO A 139 -12.49 0.21 -0.32
N ARG A 140 -11.66 0.72 0.61
CA ARG A 140 -11.74 0.32 2.02
C ARG A 140 -13.08 0.73 2.60
N GLY A 141 -13.67 -0.16 3.38
CA GLY A 141 -14.98 0.09 3.99
C GLY A 141 -15.66 -1.18 4.48
N ASN A 142 -16.91 -1.03 4.90
CA ASN A 142 -17.68 -2.15 5.42
C ASN A 142 -17.95 -3.19 4.32
N ILE A 143 -17.81 -4.47 4.67
CA ILE A 143 -18.31 -5.55 3.81
C ILE A 143 -19.84 -5.49 3.72
N TYR A 144 -20.37 -5.91 2.58
CA TYR A 144 -21.81 -6.09 2.44
C TYR A 144 -22.21 -7.47 2.95
N VAL A 145 -23.04 -7.49 4.00
CA VAL A 145 -23.70 -8.72 4.46
C VAL A 145 -25.18 -8.60 4.06
N PRO A 146 -25.68 -9.44 3.14
CA PRO A 146 -27.09 -9.49 2.86
C PRO A 146 -27.80 -10.06 4.09
N ILE A 147 -28.54 -9.20 4.79
CA ILE A 147 -29.47 -9.62 5.83
C ILE A 147 -30.81 -9.76 5.12
N GLU A 148 -31.27 -10.99 4.93
CA GLU A 148 -32.67 -11.23 4.59
C GLU A 148 -33.51 -10.94 5.84
N PRO A 149 -34.52 -10.05 5.77
CA PRO A 149 -35.50 -9.89 6.85
C PRO A 149 -36.43 -11.10 6.99
#